data_AF-A0A0C1HJE0-F1
#
_entry.id   AF-A0A0C1HJE0-F1
#
_cell.length_a   1.000
_cell.length_b   1.000
_cell.length_c   1.000
_cell.angle_alpha   90.00
_cell.angle_beta   90.00
_cell.angle_gamma   90.00
#
_symmetry.space_group_name_H-M   'P 1'
#
loop_
_entity.id
_entity.type
_entity.pdbx_description
1 polymer ?
#
loop_
_entity_poly.entity_id
_entity_poly.type
_entity_poly.pdbx_seq_one_letter_code
_entity_poly.pdbx_strand_id
1 'polypeptide(L)'
;MIAKNMNKISILIFITLIAVLSSCALSLLNSYEEPEQAKFVGDILNNVSKKLQKKYSMRTIGTGIGMPDGVVTMLALSFEKTGPLSREEGRRIIVDCVQEMLQIINTHERIRPHLKNYPFTPSDIEIAIFLKDPLGYNIFYPHFGALSSTNAQIDYMFTASENPKRYLKIEEEKFEEALEMVQNESKK
;
A
#
# COMPACT_ATOMS: atom_id res chain seq x y z
N MET A 1 -16.94 -50.24 4.69
CA MET A 1 -17.37 -49.39 3.56
C MET A 1 -16.20 -49.31 2.58
N ILE A 2 -16.44 -49.66 1.32
CA ILE A 2 -15.49 -50.26 0.38
C ILE A 2 -14.41 -49.27 -0.10
N ALA A 3 -13.14 -49.56 0.18
CA ALA A 3 -12.02 -48.97 -0.56
C ALA A 3 -12.05 -49.57 -1.98
N LYS A 4 -12.50 -48.78 -2.95
CA LYS A 4 -12.55 -49.19 -4.37
C LYS A 4 -11.09 -49.30 -4.85
N ASN A 5 -10.61 -50.51 -5.12
CA ASN A 5 -9.30 -50.72 -5.75
C ASN A 5 -9.25 -49.92 -7.05
N MET A 6 -8.53 -48.80 -7.06
CA MET A 6 -8.31 -48.02 -8.26
C MET A 6 -7.46 -48.87 -9.21
N ASN A 7 -7.99 -49.14 -10.41
CA ASN A 7 -7.25 -49.84 -11.46
C ASN A 7 -5.96 -49.05 -11.75
N LYS A 8 -4.83 -49.75 -11.97
CA LYS A 8 -3.54 -49.14 -12.34
C LYS A 8 -3.66 -48.15 -13.49
N ILE A 9 -4.59 -48.39 -14.43
CA ILE A 9 -4.91 -47.47 -15.53
C ILE A 9 -5.51 -46.15 -14.99
N SER A 10 -6.44 -46.21 -14.04
CA SER A 10 -7.03 -45.02 -13.41
C SER A 10 -6.02 -44.23 -12.57
N ILE A 11 -5.08 -44.92 -11.91
CA ILE A 11 -3.96 -44.28 -11.19
C ILE A 11 -3.04 -43.56 -12.18
N LEU A 12 -2.71 -44.19 -13.31
CA LEU A 12 -1.85 -43.60 -14.33
C LEU A 12 -2.49 -42.35 -14.98
N ILE A 13 -3.79 -42.42 -15.27
CA ILE A 13 -4.57 -41.27 -15.79
C ILE A 13 -4.61 -40.12 -14.76
N PHE A 14 -4.73 -40.44 -13.48
CA PHE A 14 -4.74 -39.42 -12.42
C PHE A 14 -3.38 -38.73 -12.27
N ILE A 15 -2.28 -39.48 -12.37
CA ILE A 15 -0.92 -38.95 -12.32
C ILE A 15 -0.63 -38.05 -13.54
N THR A 16 -1.07 -38.45 -14.74
CA THR A 16 -0.87 -37.61 -15.94
C THR A 16 -1.70 -36.32 -15.89
N LEU A 17 -2.94 -36.37 -15.37
CA LEU A 17 -3.76 -35.17 -15.13
C LEU A 17 -3.08 -34.19 -14.16
N ILE A 18 -2.49 -34.68 -13.06
CA ILE A 18 -1.75 -33.84 -12.11
C ILE A 18 -0.51 -33.21 -12.79
N ALA A 19 0.21 -33.96 -13.61
CA ALA A 19 1.38 -33.45 -14.32
C ALA A 19 1.01 -32.36 -15.35
N VAL A 20 -0.10 -32.52 -16.07
CA VAL A 20 -0.60 -31.51 -17.03
C VAL A 20 -1.06 -30.25 -16.30
N LEU A 21 -1.80 -30.38 -15.19
CA LEU A 21 -2.24 -29.24 -14.39
C LEU A 21 -1.08 -28.47 -13.76
N SER A 22 -0.04 -29.19 -13.31
CA SER A 22 1.21 -28.59 -12.80
C SER A 22 1.97 -27.82 -13.88
N SER A 23 2.02 -28.37 -15.10
CA SER A 23 2.65 -27.71 -16.26
C SER A 23 1.90 -26.43 -16.68
N CYS A 24 0.57 -26.44 -16.68
CA CYS A 24 -0.24 -25.25 -16.97
C CYS A 24 -0.03 -24.14 -15.92
N ALA A 25 0.04 -24.50 -14.63
CA ALA A 25 0.31 -23.55 -13.55
C ALA A 25 1.72 -22.93 -13.67
N LEU A 26 2.72 -23.73 -14.02
CA LEU A 26 4.10 -23.27 -14.21
C LEU A 26 4.26 -22.38 -15.46
N SER A 27 3.50 -22.68 -16.52
CA SER A 27 3.48 -21.88 -17.76
C SER A 27 2.88 -20.49 -17.52
N LEU A 28 1.82 -20.38 -16.72
CA LEU A 28 1.22 -19.11 -16.33
C LEU A 28 2.17 -18.27 -15.46
N LEU A 29 2.89 -18.91 -14.53
CA LEU A 29 3.93 -18.25 -13.72
C LEU A 29 5.10 -17.75 -14.57
N ASN A 30 5.52 -18.51 -15.58
CA ASN A 30 6.61 -18.12 -16.48
C ASN A 30 6.22 -17.08 -17.53
N SER A 31 4.92 -16.78 -17.73
CA SER A 31 4.47 -15.75 -18.67
C SER A 31 4.44 -14.33 -18.08
N TYR A 32 4.63 -14.18 -16.76
CA TYR A 32 4.71 -12.85 -16.16
C TYR A 32 6.12 -12.29 -16.34
N GLU A 33 6.27 -11.45 -17.37
CA GLU A 33 7.47 -10.65 -17.55
C GLU A 33 7.30 -9.35 -16.76
N GLU A 34 8.13 -9.15 -15.74
CA GLU A 34 8.11 -7.91 -14.96
C GLU A 34 8.45 -6.74 -15.89
N PRO A 35 7.62 -5.67 -15.94
CA PRO A 35 7.89 -4.55 -16.84
C PRO A 35 9.27 -3.93 -16.55
N GLU A 36 10.01 -3.55 -17.58
CA GLU A 36 11.39 -3.01 -17.47
C GLU A 36 11.51 -1.89 -16.43
N GLN A 37 10.48 -1.05 -16.36
CA GLN A 37 10.39 0.10 -15.47
C GLN A 37 10.15 -0.24 -14.00
N ALA A 38 9.61 -1.42 -13.68
CA ALA A 38 9.24 -1.78 -12.31
C ALA A 38 10.41 -1.64 -11.34
N LYS A 39 11.60 -2.07 -11.75
CA LYS A 39 12.82 -1.97 -10.94
C LYS A 39 13.17 -0.52 -10.59
N PHE A 40 13.26 0.37 -11.58
CA PHE A 40 13.65 1.76 -11.30
C PHE A 40 12.54 2.53 -10.57
N VAL A 41 11.27 2.21 -10.82
CA VAL A 41 10.15 2.78 -10.05
C VAL A 41 10.22 2.34 -8.59
N GLY A 42 10.56 1.07 -8.34
CA GLY A 42 10.84 0.54 -7.01
C GLY A 42 12.00 1.26 -6.33
N ASP A 43 13.08 1.56 -7.05
CA ASP A 43 14.21 2.33 -6.52
C ASP A 43 13.80 3.76 -6.11
N ILE A 44 12.95 4.43 -6.92
CA ILE A 44 12.40 5.74 -6.58
C ILE A 44 11.58 5.64 -5.28
N LEU A 45 10.67 4.67 -5.17
CA LEU A 45 9.86 4.45 -3.97
C LEU A 45 10.72 4.17 -2.74
N ASN A 46 11.76 3.35 -2.87
CA ASN A 46 12.68 3.05 -1.79
C ASN A 46 13.40 4.31 -1.29
N ASN A 47 13.80 5.20 -2.19
CA ASN A 47 14.45 6.47 -1.85
C ASN A 47 13.49 7.41 -1.11
N VAL A 48 12.26 7.55 -1.61
CA VAL A 48 11.21 8.37 -0.98
C VAL A 48 10.89 7.82 0.42
N SER A 49 10.69 6.50 0.50
CA SER A 49 10.42 5.76 1.73
C SER A 49 11.49 5.99 2.80
N LYS A 50 12.78 5.91 2.45
CA LYS A 50 13.90 6.19 3.37
C LYS A 50 13.90 7.65 3.85
N LYS A 51 13.55 8.60 2.98
CA LYS A 51 13.42 10.03 3.35
C LYS A 51 12.31 10.21 4.39
N LEU A 52 11.12 9.68 4.11
CA LEU A 52 9.95 9.80 4.97
C LEU A 52 10.13 9.07 6.31
N GLN A 53 10.72 7.88 6.30
CA GLN A 53 11.09 7.13 7.51
C GLN A 53 11.91 7.96 8.49
N LYS A 54 12.95 8.65 7.98
CA LYS A 54 13.80 9.53 8.80
C LYS A 54 13.06 10.77 9.27
N LYS A 55 12.32 11.44 8.38
CA LYS A 55 11.57 12.68 8.69
C LYS A 55 10.57 12.48 9.82
N TYR A 56 9.87 11.32 9.83
CA TYR A 56 8.76 11.07 10.75
C TYR A 56 9.02 10.02 11.83
N SER A 57 10.26 9.52 11.93
CA SER A 57 10.62 8.43 12.85
C SER A 57 9.64 7.26 12.75
N MET A 58 9.49 6.72 11.54
CA MET A 58 8.56 5.64 11.21
C MET A 58 9.23 4.57 10.37
N ARG A 59 8.76 3.33 10.45
CA ARG A 59 9.35 2.19 9.75
C ARG A 59 8.56 1.88 8.49
N THR A 60 9.22 1.67 7.36
CA THR A 60 8.55 1.22 6.14
C THR A 60 8.20 -0.26 6.27
N ILE A 61 6.95 -0.61 5.96
CA ILE A 61 6.45 -1.98 6.04
C ILE A 61 5.83 -2.49 4.74
N GLY A 62 5.68 -1.61 3.74
CA GLY A 62 5.16 -2.01 2.43
C GLY A 62 5.42 -0.97 1.35
N THR A 63 5.47 -1.44 0.11
CA THR A 63 5.55 -0.66 -1.12
C THR A 63 4.61 -1.28 -2.14
N GLY A 64 3.91 -0.46 -2.93
CA GLY A 64 3.03 -0.94 -4.00
C GLY A 64 3.23 -0.14 -5.28
N ILE A 65 3.13 -0.83 -6.41
CA ILE A 65 3.18 -0.22 -7.74
C ILE A 65 2.00 -0.81 -8.53
N GLY A 66 1.01 0.03 -8.85
CA GLY A 66 -0.02 -0.31 -9.82
C GLY A 66 0.55 -0.15 -11.22
N MET A 67 0.76 -1.24 -11.95
CA MET A 67 1.38 -1.23 -13.27
C MET A 67 0.74 -2.20 -14.28
N PRO A 68 -0.57 -2.08 -14.57
CA PRO A 68 -1.19 -2.84 -15.65
C PRO A 68 -0.50 -2.54 -16.99
N ASP A 69 -0.14 -3.57 -17.73
CA ASP A 69 0.51 -3.48 -19.05
C ASP A 69 1.77 -2.59 -19.08
N GLY A 70 2.48 -2.49 -17.95
CA GLY A 70 3.66 -1.62 -17.83
C GLY A 70 3.33 -0.14 -17.55
N VAL A 71 2.08 0.29 -17.53
CA VAL A 71 1.75 1.69 -17.29
C VAL A 71 1.58 1.94 -15.79
N VAL A 72 2.37 2.84 -15.20
CA VAL A 72 2.26 3.22 -13.78
C VAL A 72 0.96 3.98 -13.55
N THR A 73 0.03 3.38 -12.80
CA THR A 73 -1.27 3.98 -12.47
C THR A 73 -1.40 4.41 -11.02
N MET A 74 -0.60 3.83 -10.13
CA MET A 74 -0.66 4.12 -8.69
C MET A 74 0.67 3.77 -8.03
N LEU A 75 1.05 4.54 -7.02
CA LEU A 75 2.22 4.27 -6.17
C LEU A 75 1.83 4.29 -4.70
N ALA A 76 2.23 3.26 -3.96
CA ALA A 76 1.85 3.09 -2.55
C ALA A 76 3.07 2.95 -1.62
N LEU A 77 2.98 3.55 -0.44
CA LEU A 77 3.88 3.30 0.69
C LEU A 77 3.09 3.03 1.97
N SER A 78 3.51 2.00 2.70
CA SER A 78 2.95 1.65 4.01
C SER A 78 4.01 1.78 5.09
N PHE A 79 3.64 2.39 6.21
CA PHE A 79 4.51 2.64 7.35
C PHE A 79 3.91 2.13 8.66
N GLU A 80 4.79 1.86 9.63
CA GLU A 80 4.46 1.69 11.02
C GLU A 80 5.07 2.83 11.83
N LYS A 81 4.30 3.41 12.77
CA LYS A 81 4.75 4.50 13.63
C LYS A 81 4.26 4.30 15.07
N THR A 82 5.08 4.66 16.05
CA THR A 82 4.64 4.73 17.44
C THR A 82 3.61 5.86 17.62
N GLY A 83 2.44 5.52 18.15
CA GLY A 83 1.35 6.43 18.50
C GLY A 83 1.03 6.40 20.00
N PRO A 84 -0.18 6.87 20.41
CA PRO A 84 -1.23 7.45 19.56
C PRO A 84 -0.81 8.79 18.96
N LEU A 85 -1.56 9.24 17.94
CA LEU A 85 -1.43 10.58 17.36
C LEU A 85 -2.71 11.36 17.59
N SER A 86 -2.60 12.69 17.70
CA SER A 86 -3.75 13.57 17.50
C SER A 86 -4.19 13.51 16.03
N ARG A 87 -5.43 13.97 15.75
CA ARG A 87 -5.93 14.05 14.38
C ARG A 87 -5.10 15.03 13.55
N GLU A 88 -4.69 16.14 14.13
CA GLU A 88 -3.84 17.18 13.52
C GLU A 88 -2.43 16.65 13.23
N GLU A 89 -1.84 15.88 14.14
CA GLU A 89 -0.55 15.22 13.91
C GLU A 89 -0.64 14.20 12.77
N GLY A 90 -1.68 13.36 12.79
CA GLY A 90 -1.94 12.39 11.72
C GLY A 90 -2.10 13.07 10.36
N ARG A 91 -2.93 14.12 10.30
CA ARG A 91 -3.16 14.95 9.11
C ARG A 91 -1.87 15.49 8.54
N ARG A 92 -1.07 16.17 9.36
CA ARG A 92 0.19 16.78 8.93
C ARG A 92 1.14 15.73 8.34
N ILE A 93 1.30 14.60 9.03
CA ILE A 93 2.20 13.54 8.56
C ILE A 93 1.73 12.98 7.21
N ILE A 94 0.44 12.64 7.08
CA ILE A 94 -0.04 11.98 5.86
C ILE A 94 -0.09 12.92 4.65
N VAL A 95 -0.50 14.18 4.86
CA VAL A 95 -0.47 15.22 3.84
C VAL A 95 0.95 15.42 3.33
N ASP A 96 1.92 15.56 4.23
CA ASP A 96 3.32 15.70 3.85
C ASP A 96 3.86 14.47 3.12
N CYS A 97 3.51 13.25 3.54
CA CYS A 97 3.93 12.03 2.84
C CYS A 97 3.45 12.03 1.37
N VAL A 98 2.19 12.39 1.13
CA VAL A 98 1.64 12.48 -0.23
C VAL A 98 2.30 13.61 -1.02
N GLN A 99 2.44 14.81 -0.44
CA GLN A 99 3.09 15.95 -1.09
C GLN A 99 4.55 15.64 -1.49
N GLU A 100 5.31 15.01 -0.60
CA GLU A 100 6.70 14.61 -0.86
C GLU A 100 6.80 13.55 -1.96
N MET A 101 5.88 12.57 -1.98
CA MET A 101 5.79 11.61 -3.09
C MET A 101 5.48 12.32 -4.41
N LEU A 102 4.47 13.19 -4.44
CA LEU A 102 4.10 13.93 -5.64
C LEU A 102 5.26 14.79 -6.16
N GLN A 103 5.96 15.50 -5.27
CA GLN A 103 7.11 16.29 -5.64
C GLN A 103 8.19 15.43 -6.31
N ILE A 104 8.56 14.31 -5.69
CA ILE A 104 9.61 13.44 -6.21
C ILE A 104 9.19 12.82 -7.54
N ILE A 105 7.98 12.29 -7.65
CA ILE A 105 7.50 11.62 -8.86
C ILE A 105 7.34 12.61 -10.02
N ASN A 106 6.71 13.76 -9.79
CA ASN A 106 6.44 14.73 -10.85
C ASN A 106 7.70 15.44 -11.37
N THR A 107 8.78 15.47 -10.59
CA THR A 107 10.07 16.02 -10.99
C THR A 107 11.04 14.98 -11.55
N HIS A 108 10.72 13.68 -11.45
CA HIS A 108 11.61 12.62 -11.91
C HIS A 108 11.44 12.37 -13.42
N GLU A 109 12.35 12.86 -14.25
CA GLU A 109 12.22 12.79 -15.72
C GLU A 109 12.07 11.35 -16.25
N ARG A 110 12.82 10.39 -15.69
CA ARG A 110 12.81 9.00 -16.15
C ARG A 110 11.47 8.28 -15.99
N ILE A 111 10.67 8.60 -14.97
CA ILE A 111 9.40 7.91 -14.74
C ILE A 111 8.28 8.46 -15.64
N ARG A 112 8.39 9.73 -16.04
CA ARG A 112 7.34 10.46 -16.76
C ARG A 112 6.76 9.73 -17.98
N PRO A 113 7.54 9.09 -18.86
CA PRO A 113 6.99 8.37 -20.01
C PRO A 113 6.13 7.15 -19.66
N HIS A 114 6.24 6.65 -18.43
CA HIS A 114 5.57 5.45 -17.96
C HIS A 114 4.35 5.74 -17.08
N LEU A 115 4.09 7.02 -16.76
CA LEU A 115 2.95 7.42 -15.94
C LEU A 115 1.67 7.45 -16.78
N LYS A 116 0.58 6.87 -16.26
CA LYS A 116 -0.74 6.94 -16.89
C LYS A 116 -1.22 8.38 -17.05
N ASN A 117 -1.01 9.19 -16.01
CA ASN A 117 -1.34 10.60 -15.95
C ASN A 117 -0.05 11.39 -15.69
N TYR A 118 0.11 12.58 -16.26
CA TYR A 118 1.17 13.49 -15.86
C TYR A 118 0.66 14.93 -15.84
N PRO A 119 0.82 15.67 -14.73
CA PRO A 119 1.41 15.22 -13.46
C PRO A 119 0.54 14.19 -12.73
N PHE A 120 1.16 13.36 -11.88
CA PHE A 120 0.45 12.62 -10.85
C PHE A 120 -0.19 13.59 -9.86
N THR A 121 -1.31 13.17 -9.29
CA THR A 121 -2.15 13.89 -8.34
C THR A 121 -2.31 13.06 -7.06
N PRO A 122 -2.88 13.62 -5.96
CA PRO A 122 -3.15 12.84 -4.75
C PRO A 122 -3.99 11.58 -4.98
N SER A 123 -4.77 11.49 -6.07
CA SER A 123 -5.52 10.28 -6.43
C SER A 123 -4.65 9.13 -6.95
N ASP A 124 -3.42 9.42 -7.40
CA ASP A 124 -2.48 8.43 -7.93
C ASP A 124 -1.47 7.93 -6.85
N ILE A 125 -1.56 8.44 -5.62
CA ILE A 125 -0.67 8.11 -4.49
C ILE A 125 -1.47 7.50 -3.35
N GLU A 126 -0.99 6.37 -2.83
CA GLU A 126 -1.56 5.72 -1.65
C GLU A 126 -0.56 5.72 -0.49
N ILE A 127 -0.98 6.20 0.67
CA ILE A 127 -0.19 6.14 1.91
C ILE A 127 -1.01 5.41 2.95
N ALA A 128 -0.41 4.45 3.65
CA ALA A 128 -0.99 3.85 4.85
C ALA A 128 -0.01 3.95 6.02
N ILE A 129 -0.50 4.33 7.20
CA ILE A 129 0.29 4.42 8.41
C ILE A 129 -0.44 3.64 9.51
N PHE A 130 0.19 2.59 10.00
CA PHE A 130 -0.30 1.77 11.10
C PHE A 130 0.35 2.23 12.40
N LEU A 131 -0.47 2.55 13.39
CA LEU A 131 -0.01 3.01 14.68
C LEU A 131 0.11 1.86 15.68
N LYS A 132 1.23 1.86 16.40
CA LYS A 132 1.51 0.94 17.50
C LYS A 132 1.75 1.70 18.78
N ASP A 133 1.38 1.13 19.91
CA ASP A 133 1.81 1.67 21.20
C ASP A 133 3.34 1.48 21.38
N PRO A 134 3.96 2.04 22.44
CA PRO A 134 5.40 1.88 22.70
C PRO A 134 5.86 0.42 22.89
N LEU A 135 4.95 -0.51 23.14
CA LEU A 135 5.22 -1.94 23.30
C LEU A 135 4.99 -2.73 22.01
N GLY A 136 4.55 -2.08 20.93
CA GLY A 136 4.27 -2.71 19.64
C GLY A 136 2.86 -3.29 19.49
N TYR A 137 1.95 -3.03 20.44
CA TYR A 137 0.57 -3.49 20.36
C TYR A 137 -0.30 -2.55 19.51
N ASN A 138 -1.45 -3.08 19.06
CA ASN A 138 -2.44 -2.30 18.31
C ASN A 138 -3.07 -1.23 19.19
N ILE A 139 -3.31 -0.07 18.61
CA ILE A 139 -4.10 1.00 19.23
C ILE A 139 -5.57 0.76 18.93
N PHE A 140 -6.40 0.84 19.97
CA PHE A 140 -7.85 0.65 19.90
C PHE A 140 -8.61 1.95 20.22
N TYR A 141 -9.92 1.94 19.94
CA TYR A 141 -10.84 3.01 20.33
C TYR A 141 -10.65 3.38 21.82
N PRO A 142 -10.59 4.69 22.18
CA PRO A 142 -11.05 5.86 21.43
C PRO A 142 -10.05 6.49 20.44
N HIS A 143 -8.85 5.94 20.29
CA HIS A 143 -7.85 6.42 19.33
C HIS A 143 -7.93 5.66 18.01
N PHE A 144 -7.54 6.29 16.90
CA PHE A 144 -7.38 5.58 15.62
C PHE A 144 -6.09 4.76 15.64
N GLY A 145 -6.15 3.55 15.11
CA GLY A 145 -5.00 2.63 15.03
C GLY A 145 -4.34 2.61 13.67
N ALA A 146 -4.98 3.19 12.66
CA ALA A 146 -4.41 3.40 11.35
C ALA A 146 -4.94 4.69 10.73
N LEU A 147 -4.17 5.27 9.83
CA LEU A 147 -4.63 6.30 8.92
C LEU A 147 -4.15 5.99 7.50
N SER A 148 -4.94 6.35 6.49
CA SER A 148 -4.57 6.19 5.09
C SER A 148 -4.99 7.36 4.23
N SER A 149 -4.31 7.54 3.11
CA SER A 149 -4.69 8.44 2.03
C SER A 149 -4.83 7.60 0.78
N THR A 150 -6.03 7.49 0.24
CA THR A 150 -6.35 6.74 -0.98
C THR A 150 -7.32 7.56 -1.81
N ASN A 151 -7.14 7.61 -3.13
CA ASN A 151 -8.01 8.38 -4.03
C ASN A 151 -8.31 9.83 -3.57
N ALA A 152 -7.28 10.56 -3.14
CA ALA A 152 -7.40 11.92 -2.60
C ALA A 152 -8.35 12.09 -1.39
N GLN A 153 -8.52 11.02 -0.59
CA GLN A 153 -9.29 11.00 0.64
C GLN A 153 -8.43 10.48 1.79
N ILE A 154 -8.55 11.08 2.98
CA ILE A 154 -7.85 10.65 4.19
C ILE A 154 -8.84 9.98 5.13
N ASP A 155 -8.49 8.77 5.56
CA ASP A 155 -9.28 7.92 6.45
C ASP A 155 -8.57 7.76 7.79
N TYR A 156 -9.29 7.96 8.89
CA TYR A 156 -8.87 7.68 10.25
C TYR A 156 -9.62 6.45 10.75
N MET A 157 -8.92 5.33 10.93
CA MET A 157 -9.52 4.02 11.16
C MET A 157 -9.44 3.63 12.64
N PHE A 158 -10.60 3.44 13.26
CA PHE A 158 -10.72 3.09 14.67
C PHE A 158 -11.11 1.62 14.79
N THR A 159 -10.38 0.86 15.61
CA THR A 159 -10.62 -0.57 15.81
C THR A 159 -11.15 -0.83 17.22
N ALA A 160 -12.16 -1.68 17.36
CA ALA A 160 -12.63 -2.14 18.68
C ALA A 160 -11.69 -3.24 19.22
N SER A 161 -11.39 -3.21 20.51
CA SER A 161 -10.61 -4.27 21.18
C SER A 161 -11.29 -5.64 21.07
N GLU A 162 -12.63 -5.65 21.13
CA GLU A 162 -13.51 -6.82 21.04
C GLU A 162 -13.36 -7.56 19.69
N ASN A 163 -13.06 -6.82 18.61
CA ASN A 163 -13.02 -7.33 17.25
C ASN A 163 -11.90 -6.68 16.43
N PRO A 164 -10.64 -7.11 16.62
CA PRO A 164 -9.49 -6.50 15.98
C PRO A 164 -9.41 -6.71 14.46
N LYS A 165 -10.34 -7.48 13.88
CA LYS A 165 -10.38 -7.79 12.44
C LYS A 165 -11.23 -6.81 11.63
N ARG A 166 -11.96 -5.90 12.28
CA ARG A 166 -12.83 -4.93 11.62
C ARG A 166 -12.70 -3.55 12.26
N TYR A 167 -12.72 -2.52 11.42
CA TYR A 167 -12.83 -1.16 11.91
C TYR A 167 -14.23 -0.95 12.51
N LEU A 168 -14.25 -0.40 13.72
CA LEU A 168 -15.44 0.05 14.42
C LEU A 168 -16.05 1.25 13.71
N LYS A 169 -15.21 2.22 13.33
CA LYS A 169 -15.60 3.41 12.57
C LYS A 169 -14.42 3.90 11.72
N ILE A 170 -14.75 4.60 10.64
CA ILE A 170 -13.82 5.35 9.81
C ILE A 170 -14.31 6.80 9.83
N GLU A 171 -13.43 7.73 10.16
CA GLU A 171 -13.68 9.15 9.97
C GLU A 171 -12.88 9.64 8.78
N GLU A 172 -13.44 10.56 8.01
CA GLU A 172 -12.92 10.91 6.69
C GLU A 172 -12.71 12.42 6.56
N GLU A 173 -11.77 12.82 5.72
CA GLU A 173 -11.63 14.19 5.21
C GLU A 173 -11.05 14.18 3.79
N LYS A 174 -11.39 15.17 2.97
CA LYS A 174 -10.78 15.29 1.65
C LYS A 174 -9.33 15.73 1.79
N PHE A 175 -8.48 15.20 0.92
CA PHE A 175 -7.05 15.55 0.93
C PHE A 175 -6.81 17.06 0.71
N GLU A 176 -7.59 17.68 -0.19
CA GLU A 176 -7.47 19.11 -0.48
C GLU A 176 -7.80 19.98 0.75
N GLU A 177 -8.90 19.69 1.43
CA GLU A 177 -9.31 20.39 2.66
C GLU A 177 -8.25 20.19 3.77
N ALA A 178 -7.71 18.98 3.91
CA ALA A 178 -6.63 18.69 4.85
C ALA A 178 -5.33 19.45 4.52
N LEU A 179 -4.98 19.57 3.24
CA LEU A 179 -3.83 20.34 2.78
C LEU A 179 -3.97 21.82 3.12
N GLU A 180 -5.15 22.41 2.89
CA GLU A 180 -5.42 23.80 3.27
C GLU A 180 -5.26 24.03 4.78
N MET A 181 -5.76 23.10 5.61
CA MET A 181 -5.60 23.18 7.07
C MET A 181 -4.11 23.18 7.47
N VAL A 182 -3.31 22.25 6.94
CA VAL A 182 -1.87 22.16 7.22
C VAL A 182 -1.12 23.42 6.77
N GLN A 183 -1.45 23.96 5.59
CA GLN A 183 -0.82 25.18 5.09
C GLN A 183 -1.17 26.41 5.94
N ASN A 184 -2.41 26.51 6.42
CA ASN A 184 -2.84 27.60 7.29
C ASN A 184 -2.22 27.53 8.70
N GLU A 185 -1.93 26.34 9.21
CA GLU A 185 -1.17 26.17 10.46
C GLU A 185 0.27 26.68 10.32
N SER A 186 0.93 26.42 9.19
CA SER A 186 2.32 26.83 8.94
C SER A 186 2.54 28.34 8.77
N LYS A 187 1.47 29.11 8.57
CA LYS A 187 1.49 30.56 8.38
C LYS A 187 1.30 31.35 9.69
N LYS A 188 1.00 30.69 10.80
CA LYS A 188 0.86 31.29 12.13
C LYS A 188 2.18 31.22 12.90
#